data_AF-A0A529TBW9-F1
#
_entry.id   AF-A0A529TBW9-F1
#
_cell.length_a   1.000
_cell.length_b   1.000
_cell.length_c   1.000
_cell.angle_alpha   90.00
_cell.angle_beta   90.00
_cell.angle_gamma   90.00
#
_symmetry.space_group_name_H-M   'P 1'
#
loop_
_entity.id
_entity.type
_entity.pdbx_description
1 polymer ?
#
loop_
_entity_poly.entity_id
_entity_poly.type
_entity_poly.pdbx_seq_one_letter_code
_entity_poly.pdbx_strand_id
1 'polypeptide(L)' 'MADEITETSQTVAAGQLRTIIERIERLEEEKKTISDDIKDVYAEAKGTGFDTKAIRTIVRLRK' A
#
# COMPACT_ATOMS: atom_id res chain seq x y z
N MET A 1 42.27 2.40 6.80
CA MET A 1 41.61 1.13 7.18
C MET A 1 40.28 1.33 7.90
N ALA A 2 40.16 2.19 8.93
CA ALA A 2 38.86 2.44 9.59
C ALA A 2 37.84 3.20 8.71
N ASP A 3 38.29 4.18 7.91
CA ASP A 3 37.40 4.94 7.00
C ASP A 3 36.81 4.07 5.88
N GLU A 4 37.60 3.13 5.34
CA GLU A 4 37.21 2.26 4.22
C GLU A 4 36.11 1.25 4.61
N ILE A 5 36.12 0.78 5.86
CA ILE A 5 35.07 -0.07 6.45
C ILE A 5 33.77 0.73 6.67
N THR A 6 33.91 2.01 7.01
CA THR A 6 32.78 2.90 7.28
C THR A 6 32.05 3.28 5.99
N GLU A 7 32.79 3.60 4.92
CA GLU A 7 32.21 3.85 3.59
C GLU A 7 31.52 2.60 3.01
N THR A 8 32.14 1.43 3.15
CA THR A 8 31.53 0.15 2.72
C THR A 8 30.24 -0.15 3.50
N SER A 9 30.21 0.15 4.79
CA SER A 9 28.99 -0.02 5.60
C SER A 9 27.88 0.96 5.21
N GLN A 10 28.23 2.20 4.84
CA GLN A 10 27.28 3.20 4.35
C GLN A 10 26.68 2.81 2.99
N THR A 11 27.48 2.26 2.08
CA THR A 11 26.97 1.79 0.77
C THR A 11 26.02 0.60 0.91
N VAL A 12 26.31 -0.35 1.83
CA VAL A 12 25.40 -1.46 2.16
C VAL A 12 24.09 -0.96 2.77
N ALA A 13 24.16 -0.01 3.72
CA ALA A 13 22.97 0.59 4.34
C ALA A 13 22.12 1.37 3.32
N ALA A 14 22.75 2.12 2.41
CA ALA A 14 22.06 2.83 1.34
C ALA A 14 21.36 1.87 0.35
N GLY A 15 22.01 0.73 0.03
CA GLY A 15 21.40 -0.31 -0.79
C GLY A 15 20.16 -0.94 -0.16
N GLN A 16 20.23 -1.27 1.14
CA GLN A 16 19.10 -1.82 1.89
C GLN A 16 17.94 -0.81 1.98
N LEU A 17 18.24 0.46 2.27
CA LEU A 17 17.24 1.52 2.30
C LEU A 17 16.53 1.65 0.95
N ARG A 18 17.27 1.63 -0.16
CA ARG A 18 16.70 1.67 -1.51
C ARG A 18 15.76 0.50 -1.77
N THR A 19 16.15 -0.73 -1.44
CA THR A 19 15.28 -1.90 -1.61
C THR A 19 14.01 -1.81 -0.75
N ILE A 20 14.09 -1.25 0.46
CA ILE A 20 12.91 -1.02 1.30
C ILE A 20 11.96 0.00 0.65
N ILE A 21 12.50 1.12 0.16
CA ILE A 21 11.71 2.16 -0.52
C ILE A 21 11.02 1.59 -1.75
N GLU A 22 11.75 0.92 -2.64
CA GLU A 22 11.19 0.33 -3.87
C GLU A 22 10.09 -0.72 -3.56
N ARG A 23 10.22 -1.47 -2.46
CA ARG A 23 9.16 -2.39 -2.01
C ARG A 23 7.94 -1.64 -1.50
N ILE A 24 8.11 -0.57 -0.74
CA ILE A 24 7.01 0.25 -0.23
C ILE A 24 6.27 0.94 -1.38
N GLU A 25 6.97 1.52 -2.34
CA GLU A 25 6.37 2.20 -3.49
C GLU A 25 5.48 1.26 -4.30
N ARG A 26 5.97 0.05 -4.59
CA ARG A 26 5.17 -0.99 -5.25
C ARG A 26 3.93 -1.37 -4.46
N LEU A 27 4.06 -1.56 -3.15
CA LEU A 27 2.93 -1.90 -2.28
C LEU A 27 1.91 -0.76 -2.20
N GLU A 28 2.34 0.51 -2.20
CA GLU A 28 1.44 1.66 -2.25
C GLU A 28 0.72 1.77 -3.61
N GLU A 29 1.38 1.44 -4.71
CA GLU A 29 0.74 1.37 -6.03
C GLU A 29 -0.31 0.25 -6.10
N GLU A 30 0.02 -0.96 -5.64
CA GLU A 30 -0.93 -2.09 -5.54
C GLU A 30 -2.13 -1.73 -4.65
N LYS A 31 -1.88 -1.11 -3.49
CA LYS A 31 -2.92 -0.64 -2.58
C LYS A 31 -3.80 0.43 -3.21
N LYS A 32 -3.25 1.30 -4.06
CA LYS A 32 -4.03 2.30 -4.81
C LYS A 32 -4.96 1.60 -5.80
N THR A 33 -4.45 0.67 -6.60
CA THR A 33 -5.27 -0.12 -7.54
C THR A 33 -6.41 -0.83 -6.83
N ILE A 34 -6.10 -1.55 -5.74
CA ILE A 34 -7.12 -2.23 -4.92
C ILE A 34 -8.13 -1.23 -4.34
N SER A 35 -7.68 -0.06 -3.92
CA SER A 35 -8.57 0.98 -3.38
C SER A 35 -9.53 1.52 -4.44
N ASP A 36 -9.08 1.61 -5.69
CA ASP A 36 -9.91 2.05 -6.82
C ASP A 36 -10.91 0.95 -7.21
N ASP A 37 -10.49 -0.32 -7.27
CA ASP A 37 -11.39 -1.46 -7.48
C ASP A 37 -12.50 -1.52 -6.41
N ILE A 38 -12.14 -1.29 -5.14
CA ILE A 38 -13.12 -1.23 -4.04
C ILE A 38 -14.13 -0.09 -4.25
N LYS A 39 -13.70 1.07 -4.77
CA LYS A 39 -14.63 2.18 -5.06
C LYS A 39 -15.60 1.80 -6.17
N ASP A 40 -15.13 1.11 -7.21
CA ASP A 40 -15.97 0.68 -8.32
C ASP A 40 -17.04 -0.31 -7.86
N VAL A 41 -16.70 -1.25 -6.97
CA VAL A 41 -17.68 -2.15 -6.34
C VAL A 41 -18.72 -1.38 -5.52
N TYR A 42 -18.31 -0.36 -4.76
CA TYR A 42 -19.28 0.50 -4.05
C TYR A 42 -20.14 1.31 -5.02
N ALA A 43 -19.60 1.74 -6.17
CA ALA A 43 -20.35 2.46 -7.19
C ALA A 43 -21.39 1.55 -7.87
N GLU A 44 -21.03 0.29 -8.17
CA GLU A 44 -21.94 -0.73 -8.68
C GLU A 44 -23.08 -1.02 -7.68
N ALA A 45 -22.74 -1.18 -6.39
CA ALA A 45 -23.74 -1.35 -5.33
C ALA A 45 -24.71 -0.16 -5.26
N LYS A 46 -24.22 1.07 -5.48
CA LYS A 46 -25.07 2.26 -5.56
C LYS A 46 -25.96 2.25 -6.80
N GLY A 47 -25.43 1.88 -7.97
CA GLY A 47 -26.16 1.81 -9.23
C GLY A 47 -27.27 0.75 -9.23
N THR A 48 -27.08 -0.33 -8.49
CA THR A 48 -28.07 -1.40 -8.26
C THR A 48 -29.10 -1.07 -7.18
N GLY A 49 -28.92 0.03 -6.44
CA GLY A 49 -29.89 0.55 -5.46
C GLY A 49 -29.61 0.20 -4.00
N PHE A 50 -28.43 -0.34 -3.66
CA PHE A 50 -28.06 -0.60 -2.27
C PHE A 50 -27.55 0.65 -1.54
N ASP A 51 -27.76 0.70 -0.22
CA ASP A 51 -27.15 1.70 0.65
C ASP A 51 -25.66 1.38 0.90
N THR A 52 -24.80 2.06 0.16
CA THR A 52 -23.34 1.98 0.31
C THR A 52 -22.83 2.30 1.73
N LYS A 53 -23.52 3.13 2.53
CA LYS A 53 -23.12 3.44 3.92
C LYS A 53 -23.38 2.24 4.83
N ALA A 54 -24.52 1.58 4.66
CA ALA A 54 -24.85 0.36 5.38
C ALA A 54 -23.84 -0.75 5.03
N ILE A 55 -23.51 -0.93 3.74
CA ILE A 55 -22.51 -1.91 3.30
C ILE A 55 -21.14 -1.62 3.95
N ARG A 56 -20.65 -0.37 3.92
CA ARG A 56 -19.38 -0.01 4.59
C ARG A 56 -19.38 -0.35 6.07
N THR A 57 -20.50 -0.12 6.75
CA THR A 57 -20.66 -0.44 8.18
C THR A 57 -20.57 -1.94 8.40
N ILE A 58 -21.27 -2.75 7.60
CA ILE A 58 -21.24 -4.21 7.67
C ILE A 58 -19.83 -4.75 7.41
N VAL A 59 -19.14 -4.25 6.37
CA VAL A 59 -17.75 -4.64 6.08
C VAL A 59 -16.83 -4.32 7.25
N ARG A 60 -16.99 -3.16 7.90
CA ARG A 60 -16.21 -2.80 9.09
C ARG A 60 -16.49 -3.71 10.29
N LEU A 61 -17.74 -4.13 10.49
CA LEU A 61 -18.14 -5.04 11.58
C LEU A 61 -17.69 -6.49 11.35
N ARG A 62 -17.45 -6.88 10.10
CA ARG A 62 -16.99 -8.23 9.72
C ARG A 62 -15.47 -8.40 9.76
N LYS A 63 -14.74 -7.31 9.94
CA LYS A 63 -13.30 -7.32 10.19
C LYS A 63 -13.06 -7.52 11.69
#